data_AF-A0A9E1KJE4-F1
#
_entry.id   AF-A0A9E1KJE4-F1
#
_cell.length_a   1.000
_cell.length_b   1.000
_cell.length_c   1.000
_cell.angle_alpha   90.00
_cell.angle_beta   90.00
_cell.angle_gamma   90.00
#
_symmetry.space_group_name_H-M   'P 1'
#
loop_
_entity.id
_entity.type
_entity.pdbx_description
1 polymer ?
#
loop_
_entity_poly.entity_id
_entity_poly.type
_entity_poly.pdbx_seq_one_letter_code
_entity_poly.pdbx_strand_id
1 'polypeptide(L)'
;MRDGREIGDKIIPYSALDSDKPKDLWAWLDQTSADTNGQFLAIPHNSNISAGKMFPLQDSVGAILTPGYAQSRMRWEPLVEVTQIKGDSETHAGLSPTDEFADFETYDHLIAAEGAESELIFTDAFLGGLSEGDRTYVQRNPERIEQVGNYARSGLL
;
A
#
# COMPACT_ATOMS: atom_id res chain seq x y z
N MET A 1 -7.88 17.62 -12.54
CA MET A 1 -7.89 17.94 -11.09
C MET A 1 -9.22 18.58 -10.74
N ARG A 2 -9.76 18.32 -9.54
CA ARG A 2 -11.01 18.93 -9.06
C ARG A 2 -10.96 20.46 -9.13
N ASP A 3 -9.79 21.02 -8.86
CA ASP A 3 -9.58 22.47 -8.75
C ASP A 3 -9.23 23.15 -10.09
N GLY A 4 -9.45 22.46 -11.20
CA GLY A 4 -9.30 23.00 -12.55
C GLY A 4 -7.88 22.91 -13.12
N ARG A 5 -7.76 23.33 -14.39
CA ARG A 5 -6.51 23.25 -15.16
C ARG A 5 -5.45 24.23 -14.67
N GLU A 6 -5.85 25.42 -14.21
CA GLU A 6 -4.89 26.48 -13.82
C GLU A 6 -4.01 26.06 -12.65
N ILE A 7 -4.55 25.29 -11.71
CA ILE A 7 -3.78 24.70 -10.60
C ILE A 7 -2.97 23.51 -11.10
N GLY A 8 -3.59 22.63 -11.89
CA GLY A 8 -2.91 21.45 -12.45
C GLY A 8 -1.66 21.76 -13.27
N ASP A 9 -1.70 22.81 -14.11
CA ASP A 9 -0.58 23.21 -14.96
C ASP A 9 0.62 23.77 -14.15
N LYS A 10 0.44 24.08 -12.86
CA LYS A 10 1.49 24.57 -11.95
C LYS A 10 2.15 23.44 -11.14
N ILE A 11 1.61 22.22 -11.20
CA ILE A 11 2.05 21.09 -10.38
C ILE A 11 2.85 20.11 -11.25
N ILE A 12 4.08 19.82 -10.84
CA ILE A 12 4.86 18.71 -11.39
C ILE A 12 4.54 17.48 -10.54
N PRO A 13 3.93 16.41 -11.10
CA PRO A 13 3.56 15.23 -10.33
C PRO A 13 4.77 14.56 -9.68
N TYR A 14 4.61 14.16 -8.42
CA TYR A 14 5.58 13.30 -7.73
C TYR A 14 5.58 11.89 -8.31
N SER A 15 6.75 11.30 -8.44
CA SER A 15 6.95 9.99 -9.07
C SER A 15 7.94 9.13 -8.30
N ALA A 16 8.00 7.84 -8.67
CA ALA A 16 9.01 6.92 -8.15
C ALA A 16 10.46 7.31 -8.52
N LEU A 17 10.65 8.26 -9.45
CA LEU A 17 11.98 8.82 -9.75
C LEU A 17 12.43 9.84 -8.70
N ASP A 18 11.49 10.42 -7.95
CA ASP A 18 11.77 11.39 -6.90
C ASP A 18 12.12 10.68 -5.57
N SER A 19 11.35 9.63 -5.23
CA SER A 19 11.63 8.73 -4.10
C SER A 19 10.82 7.44 -4.21
N ASP A 20 11.34 6.36 -3.65
CA ASP A 20 10.65 5.09 -3.45
C ASP A 20 9.91 4.99 -2.10
N LYS A 21 9.91 6.07 -1.30
CA LYS A 21 9.32 6.08 0.05
C LYS A 21 7.96 6.77 0.07
N PRO A 22 6.93 6.15 0.67
CA PRO A 22 5.58 6.73 0.74
C PRO A 22 5.54 8.01 1.59
N LYS A 23 6.39 8.12 2.62
CA LYS A 23 6.48 9.33 3.46
C LYS A 23 6.89 10.58 2.67
N ASP A 24 7.73 10.40 1.65
CA ASP A 24 8.20 11.52 0.83
C ASP A 24 7.08 11.98 -0.12
N LEU A 25 6.29 11.03 -0.67
CA LEU A 25 5.06 11.34 -1.38
C LEU A 25 4.06 12.10 -0.50
N TRP A 26 3.81 11.65 0.73
CA TRP A 26 2.87 12.32 1.65
C TRP A 26 3.33 13.72 2.06
N ALA A 27 4.64 13.91 2.25
CA ALA A 27 5.22 15.23 2.50
C ALA A 27 5.04 16.16 1.30
N TRP A 28 5.25 15.64 0.08
CA TRP A 28 5.00 16.38 -1.14
C TRP A 28 3.52 16.74 -1.31
N LEU A 29 2.60 15.82 -1.02
CA LEU A 29 1.15 16.08 -1.05
C LEU A 29 0.74 17.19 -0.09
N ASP A 30 1.29 17.18 1.13
CA ASP A 30 1.00 18.20 2.14
C ASP A 30 1.51 19.57 1.72
N GLN A 31 2.78 19.65 1.28
CA GLN A 31 3.38 20.90 0.81
C GLN A 31 2.65 21.45 -0.42
N THR A 32 2.39 20.60 -1.42
CA THR A 32 1.73 21.01 -2.66
C THR A 32 0.29 21.45 -2.41
N SER A 33 -0.42 20.76 -1.52
CA SER A 33 -1.78 21.16 -1.11
C SER A 33 -1.76 22.54 -0.44
N ALA A 34 -0.80 22.80 0.46
CA ALA A 34 -0.67 24.09 1.12
C ALA A 34 -0.32 25.24 0.14
N ASP A 35 0.61 25.01 -0.79
CA ASP A 35 1.10 26.04 -1.71
C ASP A 35 0.09 26.39 -2.80
N THR A 36 -0.69 25.41 -3.23
CA THR A 36 -1.62 25.57 -4.38
C THR A 36 -3.08 25.68 -3.97
N ASN A 37 -3.39 25.45 -2.70
CA ASN A 37 -4.75 25.21 -2.20
C ASN A 37 -5.45 24.04 -2.93
N GLY A 38 -4.67 23.13 -3.51
CA GLY A 38 -5.15 21.98 -4.27
C GLY A 38 -5.55 20.81 -3.38
N GLN A 39 -6.58 20.07 -3.80
CA GLN A 39 -7.03 18.85 -3.14
C GLN A 39 -6.50 17.61 -3.84
N PHE A 40 -5.92 16.70 -3.06
CA PHE A 40 -5.33 15.46 -3.55
C PHE A 40 -5.93 14.24 -2.87
N LEU A 41 -5.87 13.13 -3.60
CA LEU A 41 -6.19 11.78 -3.15
C LEU A 41 -5.16 10.85 -3.79
N ALA A 42 -4.44 10.07 -2.97
CA ALA A 42 -3.63 8.98 -3.45
C ALA A 42 -4.41 7.67 -3.31
N ILE A 43 -4.34 6.81 -4.33
CA ILE A 43 -4.97 5.50 -4.33
C ILE A 43 -3.85 4.49 -4.60
N PRO A 44 -3.24 3.89 -3.55
CA PRO A 44 -2.32 2.79 -3.74
C PRO A 44 -3.01 1.65 -4.50
N HIS A 45 -2.24 0.97 -5.34
CA HIS A 45 -2.71 -0.09 -6.22
C HIS A 45 -1.71 -1.24 -6.26
N ASN A 46 -2.11 -2.38 -6.83
CA ASN A 46 -1.22 -3.51 -7.10
C ASN A 46 -0.67 -4.19 -5.82
N SER A 47 -1.54 -4.38 -4.81
CA SER A 47 -1.20 -5.02 -3.53
C SER A 47 -0.76 -6.46 -3.70
N ASN A 48 -1.49 -7.20 -4.54
CA ASN A 48 -1.19 -8.58 -4.93
C ASN A 48 0.23 -8.73 -5.48
N ILE A 49 0.73 -7.72 -6.20
CA ILE A 49 2.06 -7.72 -6.80
C ILE A 49 3.08 -6.83 -6.06
N SER A 50 2.78 -6.41 -4.83
CA SER A 50 3.60 -5.45 -4.08
C SER A 50 4.83 -6.06 -3.41
N ALA A 51 5.00 -7.39 -3.45
CA ALA A 51 6.01 -8.13 -2.68
C ALA A 51 5.96 -7.79 -1.17
N GLY A 52 4.75 -7.69 -0.60
CA GLY A 52 4.52 -7.38 0.81
C GLY A 52 4.74 -5.92 1.20
N LYS A 53 5.08 -5.03 0.25
CA LYS A 53 5.39 -3.62 0.55
C LYS A 53 4.16 -2.75 0.76
N MET A 54 2.97 -3.20 0.36
CA MET A 54 1.73 -2.41 0.48
C MET A 54 1.27 -2.28 1.94
N PHE A 55 1.38 -3.33 2.74
CA PHE A 55 0.91 -3.35 4.13
C PHE A 55 2.02 -3.79 5.09
N PRO A 56 3.11 -2.98 5.20
CA PRO A 56 4.29 -3.41 5.91
C PRO A 56 4.12 -3.29 7.43
N LEU A 57 4.84 -4.11 8.19
CA LEU A 57 4.90 -4.04 9.66
C LEU A 57 5.89 -2.98 10.18
N GLN A 58 6.76 -2.51 9.29
CA GLN A 58 7.82 -1.52 9.51
C GLN A 58 7.80 -0.49 8.37
N ASP A 59 8.42 0.67 8.57
CA ASP A 59 8.54 1.66 7.50
C ASP A 59 9.62 1.27 6.47
N SER A 60 9.80 2.10 5.44
CA SER A 60 10.74 1.85 4.34
C SER A 60 12.22 1.74 4.77
N VAL A 61 12.57 2.07 6.02
CA VAL A 61 13.93 1.89 6.57
C VAL A 61 13.99 0.79 7.65
N GLY A 62 12.93 0.01 7.82
CA GLY A 62 12.83 -1.05 8.81
C GLY A 62 12.52 -0.55 10.24
N ALA A 63 12.14 0.72 10.39
CA ALA A 63 11.76 1.25 11.70
C ALA A 63 10.32 0.90 12.05
N ILE A 64 10.03 0.85 13.34
CA ILE A 64 8.67 0.63 13.85
C ILE A 64 7.76 1.77 13.38
N LEU A 65 6.57 1.42 12.87
CA LEU A 65 5.58 2.40 12.46
C LEU A 65 5.15 3.31 13.63
N THR A 66 4.96 4.59 13.31
CA THR A 66 4.55 5.61 14.28
C THR A 66 3.07 5.97 14.10
N PRO A 67 2.39 6.59 15.09
CA PRO A 67 1.02 7.02 14.91
C PRO A 67 0.94 8.10 13.82
N GLY A 68 1.99 8.93 13.71
CA GLY A 68 2.11 9.91 12.62
C GLY A 68 2.16 9.26 11.25
N TYR A 69 2.86 8.12 11.10
CA TYR A 69 2.84 7.35 9.85
C TYR A 69 1.43 6.89 9.50
N ALA A 70 0.73 6.27 10.45
CA ALA A 70 -0.64 5.79 10.26
C ALA A 70 -1.60 6.94 9.92
N GLN A 71 -1.49 8.08 10.61
CA GLN A 71 -2.29 9.28 10.36
C GLN A 71 -2.03 9.88 8.97
N SER A 72 -0.76 10.00 8.56
CA SER A 72 -0.40 10.47 7.21
C SER A 72 -0.99 9.56 6.14
N ARG A 73 -0.87 8.24 6.33
CA ARG A 73 -1.44 7.26 5.40
C ARG A 73 -2.96 7.35 5.32
N MET A 74 -3.66 7.38 6.46
CA MET A 74 -5.12 7.50 6.50
C MET A 74 -5.62 8.79 5.85
N ARG A 75 -4.86 9.89 5.97
CA ARG A 75 -5.21 11.17 5.33
C ARG A 75 -5.08 11.11 3.80
N TRP A 76 -3.97 10.56 3.30
CA TRP A 76 -3.61 10.66 1.88
C TRP A 76 -4.03 9.44 1.05
N GLU A 77 -4.09 8.26 1.66
CA GLU A 77 -4.44 6.98 1.05
C GLU A 77 -5.69 6.35 1.70
N PRO A 78 -6.84 7.04 1.75
CA PRO A 78 -8.05 6.52 2.40
C PRO A 78 -8.72 5.37 1.62
N LEU A 79 -8.34 5.19 0.36
CA LEU A 79 -8.83 4.14 -0.54
C LEU A 79 -7.65 3.30 -1.05
N VAL A 80 -7.93 2.05 -1.36
CA VAL A 80 -6.97 1.14 -2.03
C VAL A 80 -7.67 0.52 -3.24
N GLU A 81 -6.95 0.39 -4.35
CA GLU A 81 -7.45 -0.36 -5.51
C GLU A 81 -7.33 -1.86 -5.21
N VAL A 82 -8.49 -2.51 -5.13
CA VAL A 82 -8.60 -3.94 -4.79
C VAL A 82 -8.46 -4.80 -6.05
N THR A 83 -9.06 -4.39 -7.17
CA THR A 83 -9.02 -5.14 -8.43
C THR A 83 -8.51 -4.24 -9.54
N GLN A 84 -7.53 -4.72 -10.32
CA GLN A 84 -7.03 -4.04 -11.53
C GLN A 84 -6.93 -5.05 -12.69
N ILE A 85 -6.55 -4.60 -13.89
CA ILE A 85 -6.14 -5.48 -14.99
C ILE A 85 -4.99 -6.44 -14.62
N LYS A 86 -4.24 -6.13 -13.55
CA LYS A 86 -3.18 -6.97 -13.00
C LYS A 86 -3.68 -7.86 -11.85
N GLY A 87 -4.94 -8.25 -11.95
CA GLY A 87 -5.61 -9.19 -11.07
C GLY A 87 -6.19 -8.60 -9.80
N ASP A 88 -6.70 -9.52 -8.99
CA ASP A 88 -7.40 -9.24 -7.74
C ASP A 88 -6.46 -9.25 -6.52
N SER A 89 -6.66 -8.28 -5.62
CA SER A 89 -5.92 -8.13 -4.36
C SER A 89 -6.78 -8.34 -3.11
N GLU A 90 -8.07 -8.66 -3.25
CA GLU A 90 -8.99 -8.82 -2.12
C GLU A 90 -8.70 -10.12 -1.35
N THR A 91 -8.54 -11.21 -2.10
CA THR A 91 -8.47 -12.57 -1.56
C THR A 91 -7.69 -13.48 -2.49
N HIS A 92 -7.46 -14.72 -2.05
CA HIS A 92 -6.85 -15.77 -2.84
C HIS A 92 -7.48 -17.12 -2.48
N ALA A 93 -7.59 -18.06 -3.41
CA ALA A 93 -8.16 -19.39 -3.16
C ALA A 93 -7.42 -20.14 -2.04
N GLY A 94 -6.13 -19.88 -1.85
CA GLY A 94 -5.33 -20.41 -0.72
C GLY A 94 -5.74 -19.85 0.66
N LEU A 95 -6.27 -18.62 0.71
CA LEU A 95 -6.77 -17.98 1.92
C LEU A 95 -8.24 -18.30 2.20
N SER A 96 -9.03 -18.38 1.14
CA SER A 96 -10.49 -18.55 1.19
C SER A 96 -10.90 -19.78 0.36
N PRO A 97 -10.47 -21.00 0.75
CA PRO A 97 -10.61 -22.20 -0.09
C PRO A 97 -12.06 -22.65 -0.30
N THR A 98 -12.99 -22.12 0.48
CA THR A 98 -14.43 -22.41 0.36
C THR A 98 -15.21 -21.32 -0.35
N ASP A 99 -14.56 -20.22 -0.74
CA ASP A 99 -15.17 -19.11 -1.47
C ASP A 99 -14.96 -19.32 -2.98
N GLU A 100 -16.06 -19.48 -3.70
CA GLU A 100 -16.04 -19.72 -5.15
C GLU A 100 -15.55 -18.51 -5.97
N PHE A 101 -15.50 -17.32 -5.38
CA PHE A 101 -15.00 -16.10 -6.01
C PHE A 101 -13.53 -15.81 -5.66
N ALA A 102 -12.89 -16.61 -4.81
CA ALA A 102 -11.54 -16.33 -4.34
C ALA A 102 -10.42 -16.60 -5.37
N ASP A 103 -10.77 -17.17 -6.53
CA ASP A 103 -9.87 -17.41 -7.67
C ASP A 103 -10.20 -16.51 -8.88
N PHE A 104 -10.83 -15.36 -8.62
CA PHE A 104 -11.18 -14.41 -9.67
C PHE A 104 -9.94 -13.63 -10.16
N GLU A 105 -9.66 -13.69 -11.46
CA GLU A 105 -8.60 -12.91 -12.16
C GLU A 105 -7.25 -12.93 -11.41
N THR A 106 -6.81 -14.10 -10.96
CA THR A 106 -5.56 -14.23 -10.19
C THR A 106 -4.34 -13.97 -11.07
N TYR A 107 -3.36 -13.23 -10.53
CA TYR A 107 -2.15 -12.83 -11.25
C TYR A 107 -0.89 -13.18 -10.45
N ASP A 108 -0.17 -14.20 -10.91
CA ASP A 108 0.82 -14.92 -10.08
C ASP A 108 2.27 -14.46 -10.30
N HIS A 109 2.49 -13.44 -11.13
CA HIS A 109 3.82 -13.05 -11.60
C HIS A 109 4.17 -11.62 -11.24
N LEU A 110 5.37 -11.36 -10.70
CA LEU A 110 5.87 -10.00 -10.59
C LEU A 110 5.94 -9.35 -11.99
N ILE A 111 5.73 -8.03 -12.05
CA ILE A 111 6.09 -7.27 -13.26
C ILE A 111 7.61 -7.30 -13.36
N ALA A 112 8.10 -8.28 -14.13
CA ALA A 112 9.51 -8.46 -14.40
C ALA A 112 9.87 -7.73 -15.71
N ALA A 113 11.10 -7.22 -15.79
CA ALA A 113 11.64 -6.83 -17.08
C ALA A 113 11.67 -8.04 -18.02
N GLU A 114 11.50 -7.82 -19.32
CA GLU A 114 11.49 -8.88 -20.33
C GLU A 114 12.73 -9.80 -20.15
N GLY A 115 12.49 -11.09 -19.87
CA GLY A 115 13.53 -12.10 -19.64
C GLY A 115 13.96 -12.33 -18.19
N ALA A 116 13.36 -11.67 -17.20
CA ALA A 116 13.56 -12.00 -15.79
C ALA A 116 12.53 -13.03 -15.31
N GLU A 117 13.00 -14.07 -14.62
CA GLU A 117 12.15 -15.04 -13.90
C GLU A 117 11.26 -14.27 -12.91
N SER A 118 9.94 -14.38 -13.06
CA SER A 118 9.01 -13.81 -12.09
C SER A 118 8.92 -14.75 -10.90
N GLU A 119 9.45 -14.36 -9.74
CA GLU A 119 9.14 -15.07 -8.49
C GLU A 119 7.63 -15.02 -8.23
N LEU A 120 7.07 -16.13 -7.74
CA LEU A 120 5.68 -16.21 -7.31
C LEU A 120 5.45 -15.18 -6.20
N ILE A 121 4.48 -14.29 -6.40
CA ILE A 121 4.30 -13.11 -5.55
C ILE A 121 3.54 -13.39 -4.26
N PHE A 122 2.96 -14.59 -4.19
CA PHE A 122 2.41 -15.20 -3.01
C PHE A 122 3.50 -15.54 -1.99
N THR A 123 4.31 -14.54 -1.67
CA THR A 123 4.99 -14.43 -0.39
C THR A 123 3.96 -14.59 0.71
N ASP A 124 4.40 -15.19 1.81
CA ASP A 124 3.61 -15.45 3.01
C ASP A 124 2.68 -14.25 3.31
N ALA A 125 3.13 -13.01 3.18
CA ALA A 125 2.37 -11.80 3.55
C ALA A 125 1.04 -11.60 2.78
N PHE A 126 0.93 -11.99 1.51
CA PHE A 126 -0.35 -11.89 0.76
C PHE A 126 -1.23 -13.11 1.02
N LEU A 127 -0.66 -14.31 1.22
CA LEU A 127 -1.39 -15.53 1.58
C LEU A 127 -1.63 -15.69 3.08
N GLY A 128 -1.55 -14.61 3.87
CA GLY A 128 -1.81 -14.62 5.31
C GLY A 128 -0.78 -15.37 6.16
N GLY A 129 0.31 -15.83 5.56
CA GLY A 129 1.52 -16.19 6.28
C GLY A 129 2.24 -14.93 6.74
N LEU A 130 2.32 -14.67 8.04
CA LEU A 130 3.44 -13.85 8.51
C LEU A 130 4.71 -14.69 8.36
N SER A 131 5.78 -14.15 7.76
CA SER A 131 7.09 -14.80 7.82
C SER A 131 7.48 -15.05 9.28
N GLU A 132 8.42 -15.96 9.56
CA GLU A 132 8.83 -16.22 10.97
C GLU A 132 9.35 -14.93 11.65
N GLY A 133 10.03 -14.07 10.88
CA GLY A 133 10.46 -12.74 11.33
C GLY A 133 9.27 -11.83 11.65
N ASP A 134 8.27 -11.79 10.77
CA ASP A 134 7.06 -10.99 10.96
C ASP A 134 6.22 -11.49 12.14
N ARG A 135 6.07 -12.81 12.30
CA ARG A 135 5.41 -13.43 13.46
C ARG A 135 6.09 -13.02 14.75
N THR A 136 7.42 -13.15 14.78
CA THR A 136 8.23 -12.76 15.94
C THR A 136 8.07 -11.26 16.23
N TYR A 137 8.04 -10.42 15.19
CA TYR A 137 7.85 -8.98 15.34
C TYR A 137 6.47 -8.64 15.90
N VAL A 138 5.39 -9.22 15.37
CA VAL A 138 4.03 -9.02 15.87
C VAL A 138 3.92 -9.47 17.33
N GLN A 139 4.45 -10.65 17.66
CA GLN A 139 4.43 -11.18 19.04
C GLN A 139 5.22 -10.33 20.03
N ARG A 140 6.30 -9.67 19.59
CA ARG A 140 7.10 -8.77 20.43
C ARG A 140 6.48 -7.37 20.58
N ASN A 141 5.56 -6.97 19.69
CA ASN A 141 5.03 -5.60 19.63
C ASN A 141 3.48 -5.54 19.58
N PRO A 142 2.73 -6.33 20.37
CA PRO A 142 1.28 -6.50 20.17
C PRO A 142 0.48 -5.20 20.35
N GLU A 143 0.69 -4.46 21.44
CA GLU A 143 0.01 -3.18 21.70
C GLU A 143 0.29 -2.15 20.61
N ARG A 144 1.50 -2.20 20.05
CA ARG A 144 1.92 -1.25 19.04
C ARG A 144 1.27 -1.55 17.69
N ILE A 145 1.24 -2.82 17.30
CA ILE A 145 0.53 -3.28 16.10
C ILE A 145 -0.95 -2.93 16.18
N GLU A 146 -1.58 -3.03 17.35
CA GLU A 146 -2.97 -2.59 17.53
C GLU A 146 -3.14 -1.08 17.31
N GLN A 147 -2.26 -0.26 17.91
CA GLN A 147 -2.33 1.20 17.80
C GLN A 147 -2.06 1.73 16.40
N VAL A 148 -1.10 1.15 15.66
CA VAL A 148 -0.67 1.68 14.36
C VAL A 148 -1.18 0.85 13.20
N GLY A 149 -1.40 -0.46 13.35
CA GLY A 149 -1.82 -1.37 12.29
C GLY A 149 -3.25 -1.15 11.78
N ASN A 150 -4.03 -0.31 12.47
CA ASN A 150 -5.38 0.06 12.03
C ASN A 150 -5.41 0.98 10.79
N TYR A 151 -4.25 1.39 10.24
CA TYR A 151 -4.20 2.27 9.06
C TYR A 151 -4.81 1.65 7.78
N ALA A 152 -4.98 0.32 7.72
CA ALA A 152 -5.62 -0.37 6.59
C ALA A 152 -7.14 -0.54 6.75
N ARG A 153 -7.71 -0.20 7.91
CA ARG A 153 -9.16 -0.21 8.16
C ARG A 153 -9.62 1.23 8.35
N SER A 154 -9.96 1.90 7.25
CA SER A 154 -10.34 3.32 7.22
C SER A 154 -11.70 3.66 7.86
N GLY A 155 -12.23 2.89 8.81
CA GLY A 155 -13.63 3.04 9.27
C GLY A 155 -13.95 2.89 10.75
N LEU A 156 -12.97 2.70 11.65
CA LEU A 156 -13.26 2.48 13.09
C LEU A 156 -12.30 3.27 14.00
N LEU A 157 -12.30 4.60 13.86
CA LEU A 157 -11.89 5.54 14.91
C LEU A 157 -13.03 6.53 15.15
#